data_AF-A0A257JFI8-F1
#
_entry.id   AF-A0A257JFI8-F1
#
_cell.length_a   1.000
_cell.length_b   1.000
_cell.length_c   1.000
_cell.angle_alpha   90.00
_cell.angle_beta   90.00
_cell.angle_gamma   90.00
#
_symmetry.space_group_name_H-M   'P 1'
#
loop_
_entity.id
_entity.type
_entity.pdbx_description
1 polymer ?
#
loop_
_entity_poly.entity_id
_entity_poly.type
_entity_poly.pdbx_seq_one_letter_code
_entity_poly.pdbx_strand_id
1 'polypeptide(L)'
;MKKDRASRTLVPPSFFAKAMLPFALPILLTFALVILVGESWPRNLVPGSGLKLAGFLATVVTSLLVWRFTARGVADPRAHKMAALLCGMTGLMGWPVWSVGIMPSINGFSLGPEQTARMALERTEVTTVSRSNKLNHWAWLQPDRLDSPVQAGRYFIPEGVYQEWSSLQPAEVTVTFASGMLGAQVVTGYGAEDPQLP
;
A
#
# COMPACT_ATOMS: atom_id res chain seq x y z
N MET A 1 -10.36 59.51 -8.96
CA MET A 1 -10.09 58.05 -8.95
C MET A 1 -9.89 57.57 -7.52
N LYS A 2 -10.93 56.99 -6.89
CA LYS A 2 -10.77 56.29 -5.61
C LYS A 2 -10.13 54.94 -5.89
N LYS A 3 -8.95 54.72 -5.31
CA LYS A 3 -8.24 53.43 -5.35
C LYS A 3 -9.05 52.48 -4.48
N ASP A 4 -9.84 51.61 -5.11
CA ASP A 4 -10.57 50.55 -4.40
C ASP A 4 -9.57 49.74 -3.59
N ARG A 5 -9.62 49.89 -2.26
CA ARG A 5 -8.89 49.02 -1.35
C ARG A 5 -9.45 47.63 -1.57
N ALA A 6 -8.65 46.76 -2.20
CA ALA A 6 -8.94 45.35 -2.34
C ALA A 6 -9.41 44.81 -0.98
N SER A 7 -10.71 44.49 -0.89
CA SER A 7 -11.30 43.83 0.25
C SER A 7 -10.46 42.59 0.53
N ARG A 8 -9.80 42.53 1.70
CA ARG A 8 -9.01 41.36 2.08
C ARG A 8 -9.97 40.17 2.10
N THR A 9 -9.73 39.18 1.27
CA THR A 9 -10.48 37.93 1.29
C THR A 9 -10.39 37.35 2.70
N LEU A 10 -11.51 37.34 3.41
CA LEU A 10 -11.63 36.73 4.73
C LEU A 10 -11.79 35.22 4.53
N VAL A 11 -10.66 34.52 4.55
CA VAL A 11 -10.63 33.06 4.56
C VAL A 11 -10.67 32.58 6.01
N PRO A 12 -11.51 31.59 6.38
CA PRO A 12 -11.57 31.09 7.75
C PRO A 12 -10.20 30.55 8.21
N PRO A 13 -9.80 30.72 9.50
CA PRO A 13 -8.54 30.19 10.01
C PRO A 13 -8.38 28.67 9.80
N SER A 14 -9.49 27.94 9.85
CA SER A 14 -9.53 26.49 9.61
C SER A 14 -9.21 26.07 8.17
N PHE A 15 -9.15 27.00 7.22
CA PHE A 15 -9.01 26.68 5.80
C PHE A 15 -7.72 25.92 5.49
N PHE A 16 -6.58 26.39 6.00
CA PHE A 16 -5.30 25.72 5.77
C PHE A 16 -5.23 24.37 6.47
N ALA A 17 -5.77 24.27 7.69
CA ALA A 17 -5.85 23.01 8.42
C ALA A 17 -6.70 21.98 7.65
N LYS A 18 -7.85 22.39 7.11
CA LYS A 18 -8.71 21.52 6.29
C LYS A 18 -8.02 21.12 4.99
N ALA A 19 -7.27 22.02 4.35
CA ALA A 19 -6.53 21.71 3.14
C ALA A 19 -5.39 20.69 3.35
N MET A 20 -4.94 20.45 4.60
CA MET A 20 -3.97 19.40 4.94
C MET A 20 -4.60 18.01 5.15
N LEU A 21 -5.93 17.91 5.25
CA LEU A 21 -6.62 16.64 5.46
C LEU A 21 -6.31 15.56 4.42
N PRO A 22 -6.10 15.82 3.11
CA PRO A 22 -5.80 14.76 2.16
C PRO A 22 -4.48 14.05 2.45
N PHE A 23 -3.54 14.74 3.11
CA PHE A 23 -2.30 14.17 3.61
C PHE A 23 -2.48 13.51 5.00
N ALA A 24 -3.18 14.17 5.91
CA ALA A 24 -3.32 13.70 7.30
C ALA A 24 -4.24 12.48 7.43
N LEU A 25 -5.34 12.43 6.66
CA LEU A 25 -6.33 11.35 6.70
C LEU A 25 -5.71 9.95 6.47
N PRO A 26 -4.95 9.71 5.39
CA PRO A 26 -4.38 8.38 5.18
C PRO A 26 -3.40 7.98 6.30
N ILE A 27 -2.68 8.94 6.88
CA ILE A 27 -1.77 8.68 8.02
C ILE A 27 -2.59 8.24 9.25
N LEU A 28 -3.62 9.00 9.62
CA LEU A 28 -4.48 8.69 10.75
C LEU A 28 -5.19 7.34 10.59
N LEU A 29 -5.71 7.06 9.39
CA LEU A 29 -6.34 5.79 9.06
C LEU A 29 -5.34 4.62 9.12
N THR A 30 -4.11 4.82 8.64
CA THR A 30 -3.05 3.81 8.75
C THR A 30 -2.72 3.52 10.21
N PHE A 31 -2.59 4.55 11.06
CA PHE A 31 -2.38 4.36 12.50
C PHE A 31 -3.57 3.65 13.16
N ALA A 32 -4.80 4.03 12.84
CA ALA A 32 -5.99 3.36 13.36
C ALA A 32 -6.01 1.88 12.98
N LEU A 33 -5.68 1.53 11.73
CA LEU A 33 -5.55 0.14 11.28
C LEU A 33 -4.46 -0.61 12.04
N VAL A 34 -3.28 0.00 12.22
CA VAL A 34 -2.19 -0.61 12.99
C VAL A 34 -2.61 -0.88 14.44
N ILE A 35 -3.29 0.06 15.09
CA ILE A 35 -3.71 -0.07 16.49
C ILE A 35 -4.83 -1.10 16.65
N LEU A 36 -5.82 -1.10 15.75
CA LEU A 36 -7.01 -1.94 15.87
C LEU A 36 -6.81 -3.36 15.35
N VAL A 37 -5.95 -3.55 14.34
CA VAL A 37 -5.81 -4.83 13.61
C VAL A 37 -4.40 -5.45 13.81
N GLY A 38 -3.40 -4.65 14.14
CA GLY A 38 -2.04 -5.12 14.42
C GLY A 38 -1.29 -5.64 13.18
N GLU A 39 -0.51 -6.72 13.40
CA GLU A 39 0.29 -7.39 12.36
C GLU A 39 -0.45 -8.54 11.65
N SER A 40 -1.72 -8.78 12.00
CA SER A 40 -2.50 -9.93 11.53
C SER A 40 -2.89 -9.90 10.03
N TRP A 41 -2.59 -8.81 9.31
CA TRP A 41 -2.99 -8.64 7.92
C TRP A 41 -1.81 -8.78 6.96
N PRO A 42 -1.96 -9.52 5.84
CA PRO A 42 -0.88 -9.80 4.91
C PRO A 42 -0.45 -8.52 4.19
N ARG A 43 0.63 -7.89 4.66
CA ARG A 43 1.31 -6.77 3.97
C ARG A 43 2.31 -7.27 2.91
N ASN A 44 2.17 -8.52 2.48
CA ASN A 44 3.20 -9.26 1.76
C ASN A 44 3.19 -9.07 0.24
N LEU A 45 2.45 -8.07 -0.26
CA LEU A 45 2.76 -7.51 -1.57
C LEU A 45 3.97 -6.59 -1.40
N VAL A 46 5.07 -6.92 -2.06
CA VAL A 46 6.16 -5.96 -2.32
C VAL A 46 5.52 -4.63 -2.75
N PRO A 47 5.98 -3.46 -2.27
CA PRO A 47 5.36 -2.16 -2.55
C PRO A 47 5.27 -1.74 -4.04
N GLY A 48 5.55 -2.63 -5.00
CA GLY A 48 5.59 -2.33 -6.42
C GLY A 48 4.61 -3.15 -7.25
N SER A 49 3.37 -2.71 -7.38
CA SER A 49 2.72 -2.46 -8.70
C SER A 49 1.19 -2.44 -8.62
N GLY A 50 0.55 -3.44 -7.99
CA GLY A 50 -0.89 -3.66 -8.12
C GLY A 50 -1.79 -2.56 -7.52
N LEU A 51 -1.41 -2.01 -6.36
CA LEU A 51 -2.29 -1.11 -5.59
C LEU A 51 -1.99 0.39 -5.80
N LYS A 52 -1.07 0.73 -6.71
CA LYS A 52 -0.73 2.13 -7.02
C LYS A 52 -1.92 2.87 -7.60
N LEU A 53 -2.64 2.26 -8.54
CA LEU A 53 -3.83 2.83 -9.14
C LEU A 53 -4.96 2.99 -8.11
N ALA A 54 -5.23 1.96 -7.30
CA ALA A 54 -6.23 2.03 -6.25
C ALA A 54 -5.92 3.15 -5.24
N GLY A 55 -4.66 3.27 -4.81
CA GLY A 55 -4.23 4.36 -3.93
C GLY A 55 -4.28 5.73 -4.60
N PHE A 56 -4.03 5.83 -5.90
CA PHE A 56 -4.17 7.08 -6.66
C PHE A 56 -5.64 7.50 -6.75
N LEU A 57 -6.55 6.58 -7.07
CA LEU A 57 -7.99 6.83 -7.09
C LEU A 57 -8.49 7.28 -5.71
N ALA A 58 -8.07 6.59 -4.63
CA ALA A 58 -8.41 6.99 -3.27
C ALA A 58 -7.90 8.41 -2.93
N THR A 59 -6.70 8.75 -3.40
CA THR A 59 -6.12 10.09 -3.26
C THR A 59 -6.94 11.15 -3.98
N VAL A 60 -7.31 10.90 -5.23
CA VAL A 60 -8.14 11.82 -6.04
C VAL A 60 -9.49 12.05 -5.37
N VAL A 61 -10.17 10.97 -4.97
CA VAL A 61 -11.48 11.05 -4.30
C VAL A 61 -11.37 11.83 -3.00
N THR A 62 -10.38 11.52 -2.15
CA THR A 62 -10.16 12.22 -0.87
C THR A 62 -9.89 13.71 -1.10
N SER A 63 -9.03 14.05 -2.06
CA SER A 63 -8.68 15.43 -2.39
C SER A 63 -9.89 16.23 -2.89
N LEU A 64 -10.73 15.61 -3.73
CA LEU A 64 -11.97 16.22 -4.22
C LEU A 64 -13.00 16.45 -3.10
N LEU A 65 -13.18 15.47 -2.21
CA LEU A 65 -14.09 15.56 -1.08
C LEU A 65 -13.65 16.64 -0.09
N VAL A 66 -12.36 16.67 0.27
CA VAL A 66 -11.80 17.69 1.15
C VAL A 66 -11.85 19.07 0.50
N TRP A 67 -11.54 19.19 -0.79
CA TRP A 67 -11.65 20.46 -1.50
C TRP A 67 -13.09 20.98 -1.44
N ARG A 68 -14.09 20.14 -1.79
CA ARG A 68 -15.50 20.53 -1.70
C ARG A 68 -15.92 20.89 -0.28
N PHE A 69 -15.46 20.15 0.72
CA PHE A 69 -15.73 20.44 2.13
C PHE A 69 -15.11 21.78 2.58
N THR A 70 -13.88 22.05 2.16
CA THR A 70 -13.15 23.28 2.52
C THR A 70 -13.72 24.50 1.81
N ALA A 71 -14.13 24.34 0.55
CA ALA A 71 -14.69 25.40 -0.28
C ALA A 71 -16.14 25.76 0.06
N ARG A 72 -16.89 24.88 0.75
CA ARG A 72 -18.36 24.98 0.99
C ARG A 72 -18.87 26.20 1.77
N GLY A 73 -18.02 27.16 2.12
CA GLY A 73 -18.41 28.41 2.79
C GLY A 73 -17.54 29.60 2.41
N VAL A 74 -16.80 29.50 1.30
CA VAL A 74 -15.90 30.55 0.83
C VAL A 74 -16.51 31.18 -0.40
N ALA A 75 -16.82 32.48 -0.41
CA ALA A 75 -17.41 33.12 -1.58
C ALA A 75 -16.38 33.46 -2.68
N ASP A 76 -15.10 33.58 -2.31
CA ASP A 76 -14.05 34.01 -3.24
C ASP A 76 -13.59 32.87 -4.18
N PRO A 77 -13.70 33.05 -5.52
CA PRO A 77 -13.23 32.06 -6.49
C PRO A 77 -11.69 31.87 -6.47
N ARG A 78 -10.91 32.86 -6.02
CA ARG A 78 -9.45 32.71 -5.87
C ARG A 78 -9.11 31.74 -4.75
N ALA A 79 -9.81 31.86 -3.62
CA ALA A 79 -9.65 30.95 -2.50
C ALA A 79 -10.11 29.53 -2.83
N HIS A 80 -11.13 29.36 -3.69
CA HIS A 80 -11.50 28.05 -4.24
C HIS A 80 -10.38 27.39 -5.05
N LYS A 81 -9.75 28.16 -5.95
CA LYS A 81 -8.62 27.66 -6.77
C LYS A 81 -7.43 27.31 -5.89
N MET A 82 -7.13 28.14 -4.90
CA MET A 82 -6.07 27.87 -3.92
C MET A 82 -6.37 26.60 -3.12
N ALA A 83 -7.62 26.41 -2.67
CA ALA A 83 -8.03 25.19 -1.97
C ALA A 83 -7.84 23.94 -2.84
N ALA A 84 -8.21 24.01 -4.12
CA ALA A 84 -8.04 22.91 -5.05
C ALA A 84 -6.55 22.55 -5.23
N LEU A 85 -5.69 23.56 -5.41
CA LEU A 85 -4.25 23.36 -5.55
C LEU A 85 -3.64 22.74 -4.29
N LEU A 86 -3.95 23.28 -3.12
CA LEU A 86 -3.44 22.78 -1.84
C LEU A 86 -3.94 21.35 -1.55
N CYS A 87 -5.21 21.05 -1.82
CA CYS A 87 -5.76 19.70 -1.67
C CYS A 87 -5.12 18.72 -2.67
N GLY A 88 -4.87 19.16 -3.90
CA GLY A 88 -4.16 18.35 -4.89
C GLY A 88 -2.73 18.02 -4.48
N MET A 89 -1.97 19.03 -4.05
CA MET A 89 -0.59 18.85 -3.58
C MET A 89 -0.52 17.92 -2.35
N THR A 90 -1.32 18.19 -1.33
CA THR A 90 -1.35 17.36 -0.11
C THR A 90 -1.89 15.96 -0.38
N GLY A 91 -2.85 15.83 -1.29
CA GLY A 91 -3.31 14.54 -1.78
C GLY A 91 -2.16 13.74 -2.38
N LEU A 92 -1.41 14.31 -3.32
CA LEU A 92 -0.26 13.66 -3.93
C LEU A 92 0.79 13.24 -2.89
N MET A 93 0.99 14.04 -1.83
CA MET A 93 1.86 13.66 -0.70
C MET A 93 1.30 12.49 0.12
N GLY A 94 -0.04 12.36 0.21
CA GLY A 94 -0.73 11.26 0.89
C GLY A 94 -0.83 9.97 0.06
N TRP A 95 -0.59 10.04 -1.25
CA TRP A 95 -0.72 8.88 -2.15
C TRP A 95 0.13 7.66 -1.76
N PRO A 96 1.43 7.81 -1.42
CA PRO A 96 2.22 6.66 -0.97
C PRO A 96 1.60 5.97 0.24
N VAL A 97 1.05 6.73 1.19
CA VAL A 97 0.42 6.21 2.41
C VAL A 97 -0.86 5.44 2.09
N TRP A 98 -1.67 5.93 1.13
CA TRP A 98 -2.80 5.15 0.63
C TRP A 98 -2.34 3.82 0.03
N SER A 99 -1.39 3.85 -0.89
CA SER A 99 -0.94 2.67 -1.65
C SER A 99 -0.23 1.62 -0.81
N VAL A 100 0.52 2.00 0.22
CA VAL A 100 1.32 1.07 1.04
C VAL A 100 0.75 0.82 2.44
N GLY A 101 -0.15 1.68 2.93
CA GLY A 101 -0.77 1.56 4.24
C GLY A 101 -2.16 0.93 4.15
N ILE A 102 -3.10 1.66 3.56
CA ILE A 102 -4.53 1.31 3.61
C ILE A 102 -4.95 0.35 2.51
N MET A 103 -4.44 0.51 1.28
CA MET A 103 -4.85 -0.33 0.16
C MET A 103 -4.49 -1.80 0.34
N PRO A 104 -3.29 -2.18 0.85
CA PRO A 104 -2.98 -3.59 1.10
C PRO A 104 -3.97 -4.20 2.10
N SER A 105 -4.37 -3.40 3.08
CA SER A 105 -5.37 -3.79 4.06
C SER A 105 -6.71 -4.08 3.39
N ILE A 106 -7.28 -3.12 2.64
CA ILE A 106 -8.56 -3.33 1.96
C ILE A 106 -8.50 -4.51 0.98
N ASN A 107 -7.37 -4.69 0.27
CA ASN A 107 -7.18 -5.80 -0.63
C ASN A 107 -7.21 -7.16 0.08
N GLY A 108 -6.61 -7.27 1.26
CA GLY A 108 -6.59 -8.50 2.07
C GLY A 108 -7.85 -8.78 2.88
N PHE A 109 -8.84 -7.87 2.89
CA PHE A 109 -10.07 -8.04 3.69
C PHE A 109 -10.91 -9.25 3.26
N SER A 110 -10.91 -9.55 1.96
CA SER A 110 -11.56 -10.73 1.39
C SER A 110 -10.66 -11.33 0.33
N LEU A 111 -10.47 -12.64 0.40
CA LEU A 111 -9.62 -13.40 -0.50
C LEU A 111 -10.51 -14.28 -1.39
N GLY A 112 -10.19 -14.30 -2.68
CA GLY A 112 -10.75 -15.24 -3.64
C GLY A 112 -10.24 -16.67 -3.42
N PRO A 113 -10.52 -17.58 -4.36
CA PRO A 113 -10.02 -18.95 -4.27
C PRO A 113 -8.49 -18.97 -4.29
N GLU A 114 -7.92 -19.81 -3.43
CA GLU A 114 -6.48 -20.04 -3.40
C GLU A 114 -6.03 -20.77 -4.66
N GLN A 115 -4.88 -20.34 -5.16
CA GLN A 115 -4.17 -20.91 -6.28
C GLN A 115 -2.72 -21.11 -5.90
N THR A 116 -2.07 -22.01 -6.60
CA THR A 116 -0.72 -22.43 -6.26
C THR A 116 0.14 -22.36 -7.52
N ALA A 117 1.31 -21.72 -7.40
CA ALA A 117 2.28 -21.63 -8.48
C ALA A 117 3.64 -22.18 -8.05
N ARG A 118 4.26 -22.94 -8.93
CA ARG A 118 5.65 -23.38 -8.77
C ARG A 118 6.61 -22.25 -9.17
N MET A 119 7.63 -22.07 -8.35
CA MET A 119 8.63 -21.02 -8.47
C MET A 119 10.02 -21.64 -8.23
N ALA A 120 11.01 -21.24 -9.01
CA ALA A 120 12.40 -21.54 -8.72
C ALA A 120 12.91 -20.63 -7.58
N LEU A 121 13.61 -21.22 -6.61
CA LEU A 121 14.27 -20.49 -5.53
C LEU A 121 15.68 -20.08 -5.98
N GLU A 122 15.91 -18.78 -6.18
CA GLU A 122 17.23 -18.29 -6.57
C GLU A 122 18.18 -18.16 -5.36
N ARG A 123 17.69 -17.54 -4.29
CA ARG A 123 18.43 -17.32 -3.04
C ARG A 123 17.52 -16.91 -1.89
N THR A 124 17.97 -17.16 -0.67
CA THR A 124 17.38 -16.58 0.55
C THR A 124 18.25 -15.41 1.03
N GLU A 125 17.62 -14.41 1.65
CA GLU A 125 18.29 -13.19 2.12
C GLU A 125 17.73 -12.78 3.49
N VAL A 126 18.59 -12.23 4.36
CA VAL A 126 18.19 -11.68 5.64
C VAL A 126 18.53 -10.20 5.68
N THR A 127 17.59 -9.39 6.17
CA THR A 127 17.82 -7.97 6.43
C THR A 127 17.49 -7.65 7.88
N THR A 128 18.30 -6.81 8.53
CA THR A 128 18.04 -6.35 9.90
C THR A 128 16.99 -5.24 9.90
N VAL A 129 16.03 -5.33 10.82
CA VAL A 129 15.07 -4.24 11.04
C VAL A 129 15.76 -3.10 11.77
N SER A 130 15.73 -1.88 11.22
CA SER A 130 16.36 -0.71 11.83
C SER A 130 15.84 -0.50 13.26
N ARG A 131 16.77 -0.30 14.22
CA ARG A 131 16.49 -0.10 15.65
C ARG A 131 15.77 -1.26 16.34
N SER A 132 15.89 -2.49 15.83
CA SER A 132 15.32 -3.70 16.41
C SER A 132 16.29 -4.87 16.28
N ASN A 133 16.23 -5.82 17.21
CA ASN A 133 16.96 -7.11 17.11
C ASN A 133 16.22 -8.12 16.21
N LYS A 134 15.13 -7.72 15.56
CA LYS A 134 14.36 -8.58 14.65
C LYS A 134 15.00 -8.64 13.27
N LEU A 135 14.93 -9.82 12.68
CA LEU A 135 15.38 -10.10 11.31
C LEU A 135 14.16 -10.24 10.40
N ASN A 136 14.25 -9.67 9.20
CA ASN A 136 13.32 -9.93 8.11
C ASN A 136 13.93 -10.98 7.21
N HIS A 137 13.16 -12.01 6.89
CA HIS A 137 13.57 -13.10 6.01
C HIS A 137 12.94 -12.95 4.63
N TRP A 138 13.75 -13.10 3.60
CA TRP A 138 13.35 -12.91 2.22
C TRP A 138 13.77 -14.12 1.37
N ALA A 139 13.01 -14.37 0.31
CA ALA A 139 13.38 -15.28 -0.77
C ALA A 139 13.26 -14.57 -2.12
N TRP A 140 14.23 -14.81 -3.00
CA TRP A 140 14.18 -14.40 -4.39
C TRP A 140 13.63 -15.55 -5.20
N LEU A 141 12.45 -15.34 -5.79
CA LEU A 141 11.69 -16.37 -6.49
C LEU A 141 11.51 -15.97 -7.95
N GLN A 142 11.68 -16.95 -8.84
CA GLN A 142 11.44 -16.78 -10.28
C GLN A 142 10.36 -17.78 -10.74
N PRO A 143 9.37 -17.36 -11.53
CA PRO A 143 8.38 -18.29 -12.06
C PRO A 143 9.05 -19.24 -13.05
N ASP A 144 8.72 -20.53 -12.94
CA ASP A 144 9.19 -21.55 -13.88
C ASP A 144 8.56 -21.38 -15.29
N ARG A 145 7.40 -20.71 -15.36
CA ARG A 145 6.65 -20.46 -16.60
C ARG A 145 6.44 -18.97 -16.84
N LEU A 146 6.59 -18.56 -18.10
CA LEU A 146 6.31 -17.19 -18.58
C LEU A 146 4.85 -16.76 -18.35
N ASP A 147 3.92 -17.72 -18.39
CA ASP A 147 2.49 -17.47 -18.17
C ASP A 147 2.08 -17.62 -16.69
N SER A 148 3.04 -17.67 -15.77
CA SER A 148 2.72 -17.78 -14.35
C SER A 148 1.94 -16.56 -13.89
N PRO A 149 0.82 -16.75 -13.15
CA PRO A 149 0.09 -15.64 -12.56
C PRO A 149 0.95 -14.90 -11.53
N VAL A 150 1.95 -15.55 -10.94
CA VAL A 150 2.82 -14.99 -9.90
C VAL A 150 4.07 -14.39 -10.54
N GLN A 151 4.47 -13.20 -10.10
CA GLN A 151 5.62 -12.47 -10.68
C GLN A 151 6.96 -12.87 -10.03
N ALA A 152 8.04 -12.73 -10.79
CA ALA A 152 9.39 -12.83 -10.23
C ALA A 152 9.67 -11.70 -9.23
N GLY A 153 10.47 -11.98 -8.20
CA GLY A 153 10.95 -10.94 -7.31
C GLY A 153 11.27 -11.42 -5.89
N ARG A 154 11.31 -10.44 -4.98
CA ARG A 154 11.66 -10.66 -3.58
C ARG A 154 10.43 -10.83 -2.71
N TYR A 155 10.25 -12.01 -2.13
CA TYR A 155 9.13 -12.39 -1.28
C TYR A 155 9.51 -12.35 0.19
N PHE A 156 8.63 -11.84 1.04
CA PHE A 156 8.80 -11.91 2.50
C PHE A 156 8.31 -13.27 2.98
N ILE A 157 9.17 -14.03 3.64
CA ILE A 157 8.87 -15.39 4.10
C ILE A 157 8.94 -15.48 5.63
N PRO A 158 8.11 -16.33 6.27
CA PRO A 158 8.24 -16.61 7.70
C PRO A 158 9.61 -17.21 8.05
N GLU A 159 10.07 -16.98 9.27
CA GLU A 159 11.36 -17.50 9.75
C GLU A 159 11.47 -19.03 9.61
N GLY A 160 10.40 -19.78 9.92
CA GLY A 160 10.39 -21.24 9.77
C GLY A 160 10.63 -21.68 8.32
N VAL A 161 9.96 -21.04 7.36
CA VAL A 161 10.14 -21.29 5.91
C VAL A 161 11.57 -20.92 5.49
N TYR A 162 12.11 -19.83 6.00
CA TYR A 162 13.49 -19.43 5.72
C TYR A 162 14.51 -20.47 6.23
N GLN A 163 14.34 -20.95 7.46
CA GLN A 163 15.22 -21.95 8.06
C GLN A 163 15.15 -23.27 7.27
N GLU A 164 13.95 -23.69 6.90
CA GLU A 164 13.71 -24.87 6.07
C GLU A 164 14.38 -24.73 4.70
N TRP A 165 14.09 -23.67 3.95
CA TRP A 165 14.65 -23.49 2.61
C TRP A 165 16.15 -23.24 2.60
N SER A 166 16.69 -22.57 3.63
CA SER A 166 18.13 -22.36 3.73
C SER A 166 18.90 -23.64 4.07
N SER A 167 18.24 -24.60 4.73
CA SER A 167 18.83 -25.90 5.06
C SER A 167 18.68 -26.94 3.94
N LEU A 168 17.49 -27.02 3.32
CA LEU A 168 17.21 -27.95 2.23
C LEU A 168 17.72 -27.47 0.87
N GLN A 169 17.82 -26.15 0.67
CA GLN A 169 18.14 -25.51 -0.61
C GLN A 169 17.35 -26.08 -1.79
N PRO A 170 16.01 -26.13 -1.71
CA PRO A 170 15.21 -26.69 -2.78
C PRO A 170 15.37 -25.86 -4.05
N ALA A 171 15.50 -26.53 -5.20
CA ALA A 171 15.53 -25.84 -6.49
C ALA A 171 14.17 -25.20 -6.82
N GLU A 172 13.10 -25.87 -6.41
CA GLU A 172 11.71 -25.47 -6.67
C GLU A 172 10.92 -25.37 -5.36
N VAL A 173 10.09 -24.34 -5.29
CA VAL A 173 9.19 -24.08 -4.17
C VAL A 173 7.81 -23.74 -4.69
N THR A 174 6.83 -23.91 -3.82
CA THR A 174 5.43 -23.69 -4.11
C THR A 174 4.96 -22.45 -3.36
N VAL A 175 4.34 -21.52 -4.08
CA VAL A 175 3.74 -20.30 -3.52
C VAL A 175 2.22 -20.38 -3.67
N THR A 176 1.52 -20.32 -2.55
CA THR A 176 0.05 -20.22 -2.52
C THR A 176 -0.35 -18.76 -2.47
N PHE A 177 -1.26 -18.37 -3.36
CA PHE A 177 -1.74 -17.00 -3.49
C PHE A 177 -3.25 -16.98 -3.72
N ALA A 178 -3.88 -15.87 -3.34
CA ALA A 178 -5.28 -15.60 -3.62
C ALA A 178 -5.42 -14.19 -4.19
N SER A 179 -6.44 -13.97 -5.02
CA SER A 179 -6.79 -12.61 -5.45
C SER A 179 -7.49 -11.88 -4.31
N GLY A 180 -6.99 -10.69 -3.95
CA GLY A 180 -7.65 -9.83 -2.97
C GLY A 180 -8.85 -9.07 -3.54
N MET A 181 -9.59 -8.38 -2.68
CA MET A 181 -10.79 -7.61 -3.02
C MET A 181 -10.54 -6.53 -4.09
N LEU A 182 -9.34 -5.96 -4.14
CA LEU A 182 -8.96 -4.95 -5.14
C LEU A 182 -8.29 -5.58 -6.38
N GLY A 183 -8.32 -6.90 -6.51
CA GLY A 183 -7.75 -7.67 -7.62
C GLY A 183 -6.24 -7.86 -7.55
N ALA A 184 -5.56 -7.32 -6.53
CA ALA A 184 -4.13 -7.55 -6.34
C ALA A 184 -3.91 -8.88 -5.61
N GLN A 185 -2.88 -9.62 -6.01
CA GLN A 185 -2.58 -10.93 -5.43
C GLN A 185 -2.10 -10.82 -3.99
N VAL A 186 -2.43 -11.79 -3.16
CA VAL A 186 -1.99 -11.89 -1.77
C VAL A 186 -1.36 -13.26 -1.60
N VAL A 187 -0.11 -13.31 -1.16
CA VAL A 187 0.55 -14.57 -0.84
C VAL A 187 0.01 -15.06 0.50
N THR A 188 -0.59 -16.25 0.49
CA THR A 188 -1.22 -16.87 1.67
C THR A 188 -0.39 -18.02 2.24
N GLY A 189 0.53 -18.59 1.46
CA GLY A 189 1.34 -19.70 1.92
C GLY A 189 2.61 -19.95 1.10
N TYR A 190 3.51 -20.73 1.69
CA TYR A 190 4.74 -21.22 1.08
C TYR A 190 4.90 -22.70 1.42
N GLY A 191 5.41 -23.49 0.49
CA GLY A 191 5.81 -24.88 0.73
C GLY A 191 7.03 -25.25 -0.10
N ALA A 192 7.88 -26.13 0.42
CA ALA A 192 8.87 -26.83 -0.43
C ALA A 192 8.16 -28.02 -1.10
N GLU A 193 8.36 -28.22 -2.41
CA GLU A 193 8.00 -29.51 -2.98
C GLU A 193 9.04 -30.54 -2.53
N ASP A 194 8.56 -31.63 -1.92
CA ASP A 194 9.39 -32.79 -1.64
C ASP A 194 9.69 -33.48 -2.98
N PRO A 195 10.95 -33.65 -3.41
CA PRO A 195 11.29 -34.36 -4.65
C PRO A 195 10.91 -35.86 -4.63
N GLN A 196 10.20 -36.34 -3.60
CA GLN A 196 9.74 -37.72 -3.44
C GLN A 196 8.23 -37.89 -3.24
N LEU A 197 7.39 -37.26 -4.06
CA LEU A 197 6.02 -37.75 -4.24
C LEU A 197 5.72 -37.96 -5.74
N PRO A 198 5.23 -39.16 -6.12
CA PRO A 198 5.12 -39.64 -7.50
C PRO A 198 4.04 -38.93 -8.33
#